data_AF-A0A2P6P3B8-F1
#
_entry.id   AF-A0A2P6P3B8-F1
#
_cell.length_a   1.000
_cell.length_b   1.000
_cell.length_c   1.000
_cell.angle_alpha   90.00
_cell.angle_beta   90.00
_cell.angle_gamma   90.00
#
_symmetry.space_group_name_H-M   'P 1'
#
loop_
_entity.id
_entity.type
_entity.pdbx_description
1 polymer ?
#
loop_
_entity_poly.entity_id
_entity_poly.type
_entity_poly.pdbx_seq_one_letter_code
_entity_poly.pdbx_strand_id
1 'polypeptide(L)'
;MSPEDDQESSQASEIPPGPETPLPPLSKLSSAKPSPFLAVHLVDIIYSYCFALSLYNSDWQSDATGSAMVVLSVSSVLGQGGQPETVLEALSYCLEQTCSPAFRQMGGLQFGLGLVDDVITLLTLGTALLCLLCDLQRMVQAGETELKSEKPRKSRRAEIRSTLKQAERKIYFLKWWVREQPGEAWSSLGVIARAEKKFIAKL
;
A
#
# COMPACT_ATOMS: atom_id res chain seq x y z
N MET A 1 47.25 -13.85 -16.03
CA MET A 1 46.03 -13.83 -16.85
C MET A 1 44.88 -14.07 -15.89
N SER A 2 44.31 -13.00 -15.36
CA SER A 2 43.16 -13.05 -14.45
C SER A 2 41.89 -12.98 -15.30
N PRO A 3 40.81 -13.71 -14.97
CA PRO A 3 39.52 -13.42 -15.56
C PRO A 3 38.91 -12.22 -14.82
N GLU A 4 38.46 -11.26 -15.61
CA GLU A 4 37.93 -9.96 -15.23
C GLU A 4 36.54 -10.09 -14.59
N ASP A 5 36.27 -9.15 -13.68
CA ASP A 5 34.99 -8.91 -13.03
C ASP A 5 33.92 -8.55 -14.06
N ASP A 6 32.96 -9.45 -14.30
CA ASP A 6 31.65 -9.08 -14.81
C ASP A 6 30.76 -8.65 -13.64
N GLN A 7 31.06 -7.47 -13.08
CA GLN A 7 30.09 -6.70 -12.30
C GLN A 7 29.07 -6.10 -13.28
N GLU A 8 28.11 -6.90 -13.73
CA GLU A 8 26.90 -6.37 -14.35
C GLU A 8 26.18 -5.47 -13.35
N SER A 9 26.22 -4.18 -13.67
CA SER A 9 25.51 -3.10 -13.02
C SER A 9 24.04 -3.48 -12.80
N SER A 10 23.72 -3.85 -11.55
CA SER A 10 22.35 -3.96 -11.07
C SER A 10 21.75 -2.56 -10.98
N GLN A 11 21.40 -1.97 -12.13
CA GLN A 11 20.40 -0.91 -12.16
C GLN A 11 19.10 -1.56 -11.72
N ALA A 12 18.81 -1.45 -10.42
CA ALA A 12 17.55 -1.89 -9.83
C ALA A 12 16.42 -1.32 -10.69
N SER A 13 15.57 -2.20 -11.21
CA SER A 13 14.37 -1.78 -11.94
C SER A 13 13.60 -0.80 -11.06
N GLU A 14 13.25 0.37 -11.59
CA GLU A 14 12.39 1.37 -10.91
C GLU A 14 11.02 0.76 -10.55
N ILE A 15 10.65 -0.36 -11.20
CA ILE A 15 9.44 -1.11 -10.93
C ILE A 15 9.71 -2.11 -9.79
N PRO A 16 8.95 -2.08 -8.68
CA PRO A 16 9.12 -3.05 -7.62
C PRO A 16 8.95 -4.49 -8.11
N PRO A 17 9.74 -5.44 -7.59
CA PRO A 17 9.69 -6.81 -8.04
C PRO A 17 8.33 -7.44 -7.67
N GLY A 18 7.78 -8.19 -8.63
CA GLY A 18 6.55 -8.96 -8.44
C GLY A 18 6.68 -10.14 -7.46
N PRO A 19 5.70 -11.05 -7.43
CA PRO A 19 5.74 -12.21 -6.55
C PRO A 19 6.84 -13.20 -6.97
N GLU A 20 7.68 -13.59 -6.01
CA GLU A 20 8.79 -14.54 -6.22
C GLU A 20 8.34 -16.00 -6.36
N THR A 21 7.14 -16.31 -5.88
CA THR A 21 6.56 -17.65 -5.95
C THR A 21 5.20 -17.62 -6.64
N PRO A 22 4.84 -18.66 -7.41
CA PRO A 22 3.51 -18.78 -7.97
C PRO A 22 2.47 -18.75 -6.86
N LEU A 23 1.49 -17.89 -7.04
CA LEU A 23 0.41 -17.74 -6.09
C LEU A 23 -0.55 -18.99 -6.19
N PRO A 24 -0.73 -19.87 -5.17
CA PRO A 24 -1.93 -20.71 -4.98
C PRO A 24 -3.30 -19.98 -5.11
N PRO A 25 -4.40 -20.74 -5.30
CA PRO A 25 -5.76 -20.21 -5.30
C PRO A 25 -6.20 -19.63 -3.94
N LEU A 26 -7.07 -18.61 -3.95
CA LEU A 26 -7.62 -17.94 -2.76
C LEU A 26 -8.39 -18.91 -1.86
N SER A 27 -9.04 -19.92 -2.45
CA SER A 27 -9.76 -20.97 -1.71
C SER A 27 -8.87 -21.78 -0.77
N LYS A 28 -7.55 -21.78 -0.97
CA LYS A 28 -6.59 -22.41 -0.04
C LYS A 28 -6.26 -21.54 1.17
N LEU A 29 -6.56 -20.23 1.12
CA LEU A 29 -6.27 -19.28 2.18
C LEU A 29 -7.46 -19.05 3.11
N SER A 30 -8.67 -19.09 2.57
CA SER A 30 -9.90 -18.93 3.34
C SER A 30 -11.05 -19.67 2.68
N SER A 31 -11.86 -20.33 3.49
CA SER A 31 -13.15 -20.89 3.07
C SER A 31 -14.29 -19.85 3.14
N ALA A 32 -14.05 -18.70 3.76
CA ALA A 32 -15.03 -17.63 3.88
C ALA A 32 -15.09 -16.82 2.58
N LYS A 33 -16.31 -16.36 2.22
CA LYS A 33 -16.50 -15.48 1.07
C LYS A 33 -15.74 -14.16 1.32
N PRO A 34 -14.93 -13.68 0.35
CA PRO A 34 -14.27 -12.38 0.48
C PRO A 34 -15.28 -11.25 0.67
N SER A 35 -14.89 -10.20 1.39
CA SER A 35 -15.73 -9.00 1.55
C SER A 35 -16.10 -8.40 0.18
N PRO A 36 -17.36 -7.96 -0.03
CA PRO A 36 -17.73 -7.29 -1.27
C PRO A 36 -17.00 -5.95 -1.48
N PHE A 37 -16.42 -5.38 -0.42
CA PHE A 37 -15.77 -4.06 -0.43
C PHE A 37 -14.25 -4.11 -0.65
N LEU A 38 -13.67 -5.27 -0.97
CA LEU A 38 -12.22 -5.39 -1.17
C LEU A 38 -11.66 -4.47 -2.27
N ALA A 39 -12.45 -4.21 -3.30
CA ALA A 39 -12.10 -3.22 -4.33
C ALA A 39 -11.93 -1.81 -3.73
N VAL A 40 -12.82 -1.40 -2.83
CA VAL A 40 -12.75 -0.11 -2.12
C VAL A 40 -11.58 -0.10 -1.15
N HIS A 41 -11.37 -1.18 -0.41
CA HIS A 41 -10.23 -1.31 0.49
C HIS A 41 -8.89 -1.19 -0.24
N LEU A 42 -8.82 -1.71 -1.48
CA LEU A 42 -7.64 -1.59 -2.32
C LEU A 42 -7.31 -0.12 -2.66
N VAL A 43 -8.31 0.74 -2.86
CA VAL A 43 -8.10 2.18 -3.11
C VAL A 43 -7.38 2.85 -1.92
N ASP A 44 -7.85 2.63 -0.70
CA ASP A 44 -7.23 3.12 0.55
C ASP A 44 -5.77 2.64 0.68
N ILE A 45 -5.52 1.37 0.37
CA ILE A 45 -4.20 0.74 0.46
C ILE A 45 -3.24 1.29 -0.60
N ILE A 46 -3.69 1.44 -1.85
CA ILE A 46 -2.86 2.03 -2.92
C ILE A 46 -2.49 3.47 -2.56
N TYR A 47 -3.46 4.28 -2.12
CA TYR A 47 -3.21 5.66 -1.72
C TYR A 47 -2.15 5.73 -0.63
N SER A 48 -2.31 4.92 0.42
CA SER A 48 -1.42 4.94 1.58
C SER A 48 0.00 4.48 1.24
N TYR A 49 0.13 3.53 0.30
CA TYR A 49 1.43 3.14 -0.24
C TYR A 49 2.07 4.26 -1.06
N CYS A 50 1.33 4.88 -1.99
CA CYS A 50 1.85 6.01 -2.77
C CYS A 50 2.28 7.16 -1.86
N PHE A 51 1.49 7.46 -0.82
CA PHE A 51 1.84 8.45 0.19
C PHE A 51 3.19 8.14 0.85
N ALA A 52 3.39 6.90 1.29
CA ALA A 52 4.64 6.49 1.92
C ALA A 52 5.82 6.59 0.95
N LEU A 53 5.67 6.14 -0.30
CA LEU A 53 6.71 6.30 -1.32
C LEU A 53 7.06 7.77 -1.57
N SER A 54 6.07 8.65 -1.66
CA SER A 54 6.31 10.08 -1.85
C SER A 54 7.03 10.71 -0.66
N LEU A 55 6.69 10.31 0.57
CA LEU A 55 7.34 10.81 1.79
C LEU A 55 8.80 10.36 1.89
N TYR A 56 9.09 9.13 1.46
CA TYR A 56 10.42 8.52 1.53
C TYR A 56 11.20 8.62 0.21
N ASN A 57 10.73 9.41 -0.77
CA ASN A 57 11.35 9.53 -2.11
C ASN A 57 11.64 8.17 -2.76
N SER A 58 10.71 7.22 -2.61
CA SER A 58 10.80 5.82 -3.06
C SER A 58 11.83 4.94 -2.34
N ASP A 59 12.59 5.47 -1.36
CA ASP A 59 13.55 4.72 -0.55
C ASP A 59 12.97 4.41 0.83
N TRP A 60 11.90 3.61 0.86
CA TRP A 60 11.26 3.22 2.12
C TRP A 60 12.17 2.34 3.00
N GLN A 61 13.16 1.68 2.41
CA GLN A 61 14.10 0.79 3.08
C GLN A 61 15.01 1.54 4.05
N SER A 62 15.26 2.83 3.81
CA SER A 62 16.05 3.70 4.69
C SER A 62 15.52 3.78 6.13
N ASP A 63 14.20 3.63 6.30
CA ASP A 63 13.51 3.54 7.59
C ASP A 63 12.20 2.75 7.37
N ALA A 64 12.34 1.43 7.35
CA ALA A 64 11.24 0.52 7.00
C ALA A 64 10.13 0.56 8.06
N THR A 65 10.50 0.70 9.33
CA THR A 65 9.55 0.84 10.44
C THR A 65 8.73 2.12 10.31
N GLY A 66 9.38 3.27 10.08
CA GLY A 66 8.71 4.54 9.89
C GLY A 66 7.83 4.54 8.63
N SER A 67 8.33 4.00 7.51
CA SER A 67 7.56 3.87 6.26
C SER A 67 6.29 3.05 6.46
N ALA A 68 6.39 1.89 7.10
CA ALA A 68 5.23 1.07 7.41
C ALA A 68 4.26 1.77 8.38
N MET A 69 4.78 2.50 9.39
CA MET A 69 3.95 3.29 10.30
C MET A 69 3.21 4.43 9.60
N VAL A 70 3.81 5.04 8.57
CA VAL A 70 3.15 6.06 7.74
C VAL A 70 1.98 5.46 6.97
N VAL A 71 2.18 4.29 6.34
CA VAL A 71 1.07 3.57 5.69
C VAL A 71 -0.06 3.32 6.67
N LEU A 72 0.25 2.81 7.87
CA LEU A 72 -0.76 2.56 8.91
C LEU A 72 -1.44 3.85 9.42
N SER A 73 -0.76 4.99 9.38
CA SER A 73 -1.32 6.26 9.84
C SER A 73 -2.27 6.88 8.81
N VAL A 74 -2.05 6.62 7.52
CA VAL A 74 -2.88 7.15 6.42
C VAL A 74 -4.04 6.20 6.09
N SER A 75 -3.84 4.90 6.22
CA SER A 75 -4.81 3.87 5.85
C SER A 75 -5.87 3.62 6.92
N SER A 76 -7.14 3.83 6.58
CA SER A 76 -8.26 3.40 7.43
C SER A 76 -8.29 1.88 7.56
N VAL A 77 -8.00 1.17 6.47
CA VAL A 77 -8.13 -0.28 6.36
C VAL A 77 -7.04 -1.01 7.13
N LEU A 78 -5.79 -0.60 6.96
CA LEU A 78 -4.62 -1.26 7.57
C LEU A 78 -4.36 -0.76 8.99
N GLY A 79 -4.55 0.54 9.24
CA GLY A 79 -4.26 1.17 10.53
C GLY A 79 -5.36 1.05 11.56
N GLN A 80 -6.58 1.45 11.19
CA GLN A 80 -7.72 1.54 12.11
C GLN A 80 -8.69 0.35 12.02
N GLY A 81 -8.48 -0.55 11.06
CA GLY A 81 -9.41 -1.65 10.82
C GLY A 81 -10.76 -1.20 10.26
N GLY A 82 -10.81 -0.01 9.65
CA GLY A 82 -11.97 0.51 8.96
C GLY A 82 -12.42 -0.38 7.81
N GLN A 83 -13.69 -0.21 7.42
CA GLN A 83 -14.34 -0.96 6.36
C GLN A 83 -15.08 0.03 5.44
N PRO A 84 -14.34 0.90 4.71
CA PRO A 84 -14.97 1.84 3.80
C PRO A 84 -15.78 1.07 2.75
N GLU A 85 -17.03 1.49 2.57
CA GLU A 85 -17.97 0.84 1.65
C GLU A 85 -17.98 1.55 0.29
N THR A 86 -17.49 2.80 0.24
CA THR A 86 -17.40 3.61 -0.98
C THR A 86 -15.99 4.14 -1.24
N VAL A 87 -15.68 4.39 -2.52
CA VAL A 87 -14.41 5.01 -2.92
C VAL A 87 -14.27 6.42 -2.33
N LEU A 88 -15.38 7.15 -2.21
CA LEU A 88 -15.41 8.46 -1.56
C LEU A 88 -14.99 8.39 -0.10
N GLU A 89 -15.50 7.41 0.67
CA GLU A 89 -15.11 7.22 2.07
C GLU A 89 -13.62 6.89 2.20
N ALA A 90 -13.13 5.96 1.39
CA ALA A 90 -11.72 5.55 1.38
C ALA A 90 -10.79 6.75 1.09
N LEU A 91 -11.10 7.51 0.03
CA LEU A 91 -10.29 8.68 -0.36
C LEU A 91 -10.43 9.84 0.63
N SER A 92 -11.64 10.11 1.14
CA SER A 92 -11.86 11.17 2.13
C SER A 92 -11.02 10.94 3.38
N TYR A 93 -11.02 9.72 3.91
CA TYR A 93 -10.20 9.39 5.08
C TYR A 93 -8.71 9.60 4.80
N CYS A 94 -8.21 9.07 3.69
CA CYS A 94 -6.81 9.20 3.28
C CYS A 94 -6.38 10.67 3.13
N LEU A 95 -7.25 11.50 2.54
CA LEU A 95 -7.02 12.94 2.36
C LEU A 95 -7.07 13.69 3.68
N GLU A 96 -7.99 13.34 4.59
CA GLU A 96 -8.03 13.89 5.94
C GLU A 96 -6.73 13.60 6.69
N GLN A 97 -6.20 12.37 6.60
CA GLN A 97 -4.90 12.04 7.18
C GLN A 97 -3.77 12.85 6.53
N THR A 98 -3.76 12.96 5.21
CA THR A 98 -2.78 13.76 4.45
C THR A 98 -2.78 15.24 4.86
N CYS A 99 -3.96 15.79 5.15
CA CYS A 99 -4.14 17.16 5.61
C CYS A 99 -3.96 17.35 7.13
N SER A 100 -3.72 16.27 7.86
CA SER A 100 -3.56 16.33 9.32
C SER A 100 -2.29 17.11 9.72
N PRO A 101 -2.20 17.61 10.96
CA PRO A 101 -1.01 18.29 11.45
C PRO A 101 0.29 17.46 11.35
N ALA A 102 0.18 16.12 11.35
CA ALA A 102 1.31 15.21 11.21
C ALA A 102 1.99 15.32 9.84
N PHE A 103 1.22 15.62 8.78
CA PHE A 103 1.70 15.64 7.40
C PHE A 103 1.54 17.01 6.72
N ARG A 104 1.30 18.06 7.49
CA ARG A 104 1.09 19.44 6.99
C ARG A 104 2.17 19.94 6.01
N GLN A 105 3.40 19.43 6.13
CA GLN A 105 4.54 19.84 5.30
C GLN A 105 4.52 19.22 3.89
N MET A 106 3.68 18.21 3.66
CA MET A 106 3.63 17.47 2.39
C MET A 106 2.89 18.21 1.28
N GLY A 107 2.28 19.37 1.56
CA GLY A 107 1.54 20.15 0.55
C GLY A 107 0.01 20.00 0.63
N GLY A 108 -0.49 19.35 1.69
CA GLY A 108 -1.92 19.29 2.02
C GLY A 108 -2.78 18.69 0.91
N LEU A 109 -3.95 19.31 0.67
CA LEU A 109 -4.96 18.77 -0.24
C LEU A 109 -4.45 18.61 -1.69
N GLN A 110 -3.66 19.55 -2.21
CA GLN A 110 -3.17 19.46 -3.59
C GLN A 110 -2.23 18.28 -3.78
N PHE A 111 -1.33 18.05 -2.83
CA PHE A 111 -0.49 16.86 -2.80
C PHE A 111 -1.34 15.58 -2.71
N GLY A 112 -2.32 15.55 -1.81
CA GLY A 112 -3.22 14.40 -1.67
C GLY A 112 -4.02 14.11 -2.94
N LEU A 113 -4.53 15.13 -3.64
CA LEU A 113 -5.20 14.95 -4.93
C LEU A 113 -4.26 14.44 -6.03
N GLY A 114 -2.97 14.76 -5.96
CA GLY A 114 -1.94 14.17 -6.82
C GLY A 114 -1.80 12.66 -6.57
N LEU A 115 -1.77 12.23 -5.31
CA LEU A 115 -1.76 10.80 -4.97
C LEU A 115 -3.00 10.06 -5.46
N VAL A 116 -4.16 10.73 -5.54
CA VAL A 116 -5.34 10.14 -6.17
C VAL A 116 -5.14 9.91 -7.68
N ASP A 117 -4.35 10.73 -8.39
CA ASP A 117 -3.97 10.43 -9.78
C ASP A 117 -3.08 9.19 -9.87
N ASP A 118 -2.16 9.01 -8.93
CA ASP A 118 -1.32 7.81 -8.87
C ASP A 118 -2.17 6.55 -8.64
N VAL A 119 -3.15 6.63 -7.74
CA VAL A 119 -4.13 5.55 -7.52
C VAL A 119 -4.87 5.21 -8.82
N ILE A 120 -5.40 6.22 -9.52
CA ILE A 120 -6.12 6.05 -10.80
C ILE A 120 -5.20 5.41 -11.84
N THR A 121 -3.94 5.84 -11.91
CA THR A 121 -2.94 5.33 -12.84
C THR A 121 -2.66 3.84 -12.57
N LEU A 122 -2.40 3.47 -11.32
CA LEU A 122 -2.14 2.09 -10.91
C LEU A 122 -3.34 1.17 -11.15
N LEU A 123 -4.55 1.65 -10.87
CA LEU A 123 -5.78 0.92 -11.18
C LEU A 123 -5.97 0.73 -12.69
N THR A 124 -5.63 1.74 -13.50
CA THR A 124 -5.74 1.63 -14.97
C THR A 124 -4.72 0.63 -15.52
N LEU A 125 -3.52 0.57 -14.94
CA LEU A 125 -2.49 -0.40 -15.33
C LEU A 125 -2.85 -1.83 -14.95
N GLY A 126 -3.45 -2.05 -13.77
CA GLY A 126 -3.94 -3.34 -13.28
C GLY A 126 -2.84 -4.35 -12.93
N THR A 127 -1.91 -4.61 -13.84
CA THR A 127 -0.75 -5.50 -13.65
C THR A 127 0.20 -5.00 -12.57
N ALA A 128 0.31 -3.68 -12.41
CA ALA A 128 1.14 -3.03 -11.39
C ALA A 128 0.64 -3.29 -9.95
N LEU A 129 -0.63 -3.68 -9.77
CA LEU A 129 -1.23 -3.90 -8.45
C LEU A 129 -0.53 -5.03 -7.69
N LEU A 130 -0.13 -6.10 -8.38
CA LEU A 130 0.59 -7.20 -7.74
C LEU A 130 1.99 -6.79 -7.31
N CYS A 131 2.71 -6.01 -8.13
CA CYS A 131 4.02 -5.48 -7.77
C CYS A 131 3.93 -4.56 -6.55
N LEU A 132 2.97 -3.63 -6.54
CA LEU A 132 2.70 -2.74 -5.40
C LEU A 132 2.41 -3.53 -4.13
N LEU A 133 1.51 -4.52 -4.18
CA LEU A 133 1.16 -5.30 -3.00
C LEU A 133 2.32 -6.18 -2.50
N CYS A 134 3.19 -6.65 -3.41
CA CYS A 134 4.42 -7.32 -3.01
C CYS A 134 5.39 -6.37 -2.32
N ASP A 135 5.59 -5.17 -2.87
CA ASP A 135 6.49 -4.19 -2.28
C ASP A 135 6.00 -3.68 -0.93
N LEU A 136 4.71 -3.36 -0.81
CA LEU A 136 4.09 -3.01 0.45
C LEU A 136 4.21 -4.14 1.49
N GLN A 137 4.07 -5.40 1.07
CA GLN A 137 4.28 -6.53 1.97
C GLN A 137 5.73 -6.58 2.47
N ARG A 138 6.73 -6.36 1.58
CA ARG A 138 8.14 -6.29 1.96
C ARG A 138 8.42 -5.13 2.91
N MET A 139 7.82 -3.96 2.67
CA MET A 139 7.90 -2.80 3.56
C MET A 139 7.44 -3.13 4.97
N VAL A 140 6.26 -3.75 5.11
CA VAL A 140 5.72 -4.13 6.42
C VAL A 140 6.58 -5.21 7.10
N GLN A 141 7.05 -6.22 6.36
CA GLN A 141 7.91 -7.28 6.90
C GLN A 141 9.29 -6.77 7.33
N ALA A 142 9.86 -5.83 6.59
CA ALA A 142 11.11 -5.16 6.93
C ALA A 142 10.94 -4.32 8.21
N GLY A 143 9.87 -3.53 8.32
CA GLY A 143 9.54 -2.79 9.54
C GLY A 143 9.34 -3.70 10.75
N GLU A 144 8.69 -4.87 10.59
CA GLU A 144 8.61 -5.87 11.67
C GLU A 144 9.98 -6.40 12.11
N THR A 145 10.91 -6.55 11.16
CA THR A 145 12.24 -7.11 11.38
C THR A 145 13.18 -6.09 12.03
N GLU A 146 13.17 -4.85 11.55
CA GLU A 146 13.89 -3.73 12.16
C GLU A 146 13.42 -3.48 13.60
N LEU A 147 12.10 -3.55 13.83
CA LEU A 147 11.57 -3.54 15.18
C LEU A 147 12.11 -4.69 16.01
N LYS A 148 12.54 -5.86 15.49
CA LYS A 148 13.12 -6.95 16.31
C LYS A 148 14.53 -6.63 16.82
N SER A 149 15.30 -5.82 16.10
CA SER A 149 16.69 -5.47 16.47
C SER A 149 16.83 -4.44 17.59
N GLU A 150 15.81 -3.62 17.87
CA GLU A 150 15.92 -2.56 18.89
C GLU A 150 15.75 -3.04 20.35
N LYS A 151 16.28 -2.31 21.35
CA LYS A 151 16.17 -2.60 22.82
C LYS A 151 14.85 -2.05 23.45
N PRO A 152 14.57 -2.11 24.78
CA PRO A 152 13.51 -2.93 25.35
C PRO A 152 12.27 -2.16 25.87
N ARG A 153 11.72 -1.18 25.15
CA ARG A 153 10.37 -0.65 25.51
C ARG A 153 9.30 -1.63 25.04
N LYS A 154 9.08 -2.69 25.85
CA LYS A 154 8.38 -3.93 25.47
C LYS A 154 6.90 -3.76 25.06
N SER A 155 6.14 -2.86 25.69
CA SER A 155 4.68 -2.76 25.47
C SER A 155 4.29 -2.10 24.14
N ARG A 156 4.71 -0.85 23.91
CA ARG A 156 4.41 -0.11 22.66
C ARG A 156 4.92 -0.84 21.41
N ARG A 157 6.07 -1.50 21.52
CA ARG A 157 6.64 -2.28 20.43
C ARG A 157 5.84 -3.55 20.12
N ALA A 158 5.31 -4.22 21.15
CA ALA A 158 4.45 -5.38 20.95
C ALA A 158 3.14 -4.99 20.26
N GLU A 159 2.59 -3.83 20.61
CA GLU A 159 1.42 -3.24 19.96
C GLU A 159 1.70 -2.93 18.48
N ILE A 160 2.75 -2.14 18.18
CA ILE A 160 3.14 -1.82 16.80
C ILE A 160 3.35 -3.09 15.98
N ARG A 161 4.07 -4.07 16.53
CA ARG A 161 4.28 -5.36 15.85
C ARG A 161 2.98 -6.11 15.59
N SER A 162 2.04 -6.07 16.54
CA SER A 162 0.73 -6.70 16.35
C SER A 162 -0.02 -6.04 15.19
N THR A 163 0.01 -4.71 15.11
CA THR A 163 -0.62 -3.96 14.02
C THR A 163 0.03 -4.26 12.67
N LEU A 164 1.36 -4.26 12.59
CA LEU A 164 2.08 -4.63 11.36
C LEU A 164 1.73 -6.06 10.90
N LYS A 165 1.67 -7.03 11.81
CA LYS A 165 1.24 -8.41 11.49
C LYS A 165 -0.20 -8.51 11.00
N GLN A 166 -1.07 -7.63 11.45
CA GLN A 166 -2.46 -7.59 10.97
C GLN A 166 -2.53 -6.99 9.57
N ALA A 167 -1.79 -5.91 9.34
CA ALA A 167 -1.67 -5.31 8.01
C ALA A 167 -1.03 -6.27 7.01
N GLU A 168 0.06 -6.96 7.37
CA GLU A 168 0.73 -7.96 6.54
C GLU A 168 -0.23 -9.06 6.08
N ARG A 169 -1.07 -9.58 6.98
CA ARG A 169 -2.08 -10.58 6.63
C ARG A 169 -3.16 -10.04 5.68
N LYS A 170 -3.60 -8.79 5.87
CA LYS A 170 -4.57 -8.14 4.97
C LYS A 170 -3.97 -7.91 3.58
N ILE A 171 -2.75 -7.39 3.51
CA ILE A 171 -2.00 -7.17 2.26
C ILE A 171 -1.79 -8.51 1.54
N TYR A 172 -1.36 -9.52 2.30
CA TYR A 172 -1.20 -10.87 1.78
C TYR A 172 -2.51 -11.34 1.16
N PHE A 173 -3.60 -11.40 1.93
CA PHE A 173 -4.93 -11.79 1.42
C PHE A 173 -5.34 -11.01 0.16
N LEU A 174 -5.14 -9.69 0.15
CA LEU A 174 -5.53 -8.82 -0.97
C LEU A 174 -4.72 -9.12 -2.23
N LYS A 175 -3.42 -9.41 -2.10
CA LYS A 175 -2.55 -9.83 -3.23
C LYS A 175 -3.13 -11.04 -3.96
N TRP A 176 -3.64 -12.02 -3.22
CA TRP A 176 -4.29 -13.21 -3.76
C TRP A 176 -5.61 -12.88 -4.43
N TRP A 177 -6.43 -12.09 -3.76
CA TRP A 177 -7.73 -11.69 -4.26
C TRP A 177 -7.62 -10.90 -5.57
N VAL A 178 -6.68 -9.94 -5.67
CA VAL A 178 -6.41 -9.16 -6.87
C VAL A 178 -6.04 -10.04 -8.06
N ARG A 179 -5.22 -11.07 -7.85
CA ARG A 179 -4.83 -11.99 -8.93
C ARG A 179 -6.04 -12.72 -9.56
N GLU A 180 -7.07 -13.01 -8.77
CA GLU A 180 -8.24 -13.75 -9.24
C GLU A 180 -9.31 -12.86 -9.89
N GLN A 181 -9.15 -11.54 -9.88
CA GLN A 181 -10.10 -10.65 -10.54
C GLN A 181 -9.79 -10.51 -12.04
N PRO A 182 -10.83 -10.30 -12.87
CA PRO A 182 -10.63 -9.95 -14.27
C PRO A 182 -9.95 -8.58 -14.40
N GLY A 183 -9.09 -8.41 -15.41
CA GLY A 183 -8.30 -7.19 -15.58
C GLY A 183 -9.16 -5.93 -15.79
N GLU A 184 -10.34 -6.08 -16.37
CA GLU A 184 -11.30 -5.00 -16.63
C GLU A 184 -11.88 -4.40 -15.35
N ALA A 185 -11.90 -5.16 -14.24
CA ALA A 185 -12.44 -4.70 -12.96
C ALA A 185 -11.73 -3.43 -12.45
N TRP A 186 -10.42 -3.31 -12.72
CA TRP A 186 -9.59 -2.22 -12.23
C TRP A 186 -9.83 -0.92 -13.00
N SER A 187 -10.06 -1.02 -14.31
CA SER A 187 -10.39 0.15 -15.13
C SER A 187 -11.72 0.79 -14.70
N SER A 188 -12.74 -0.02 -14.38
CA SER A 188 -14.01 0.48 -13.84
C SER A 188 -13.83 1.18 -12.49
N LEU A 189 -13.03 0.59 -11.59
CA LEU A 189 -12.71 1.21 -10.30
C LEU A 189 -11.94 2.54 -10.46
N GLY A 190 -11.01 2.61 -11.42
CA GLY A 190 -10.28 3.83 -11.76
C GLY A 190 -11.19 4.95 -12.28
N VAL A 191 -12.25 4.61 -13.03
CA VAL A 191 -13.27 5.58 -13.46
C VAL A 191 -14.04 6.14 -12.27
N ILE A 192 -14.42 5.30 -11.32
CA ILE A 192 -15.11 5.71 -10.08
C ILE A 192 -14.18 6.65 -9.27
N ALA A 193 -12.93 6.24 -9.02
CA ALA A 193 -11.95 7.07 -8.30
C ALA A 193 -11.75 8.44 -8.97
N ARG A 194 -11.73 8.50 -10.30
CA ARG A 194 -11.66 9.76 -11.05
C ARG A 194 -12.90 10.64 -10.87
N ALA A 195 -14.09 10.05 -10.80
CA ALA A 195 -15.32 10.78 -10.54
C ALA A 195 -15.32 11.36 -9.12
N GLU A 196 -14.97 10.55 -8.12
CA GLU A 196 -14.90 10.99 -6.72
C GLU A 196 -13.84 12.07 -6.51
N LYS A 197 -12.67 11.95 -7.14
CA LYS A 197 -11.65 13.01 -7.14
C LYS A 197 -12.23 14.35 -7.60
N LYS A 198 -12.96 14.35 -8.73
CA LYS A 198 -13.58 15.57 -9.28
C LYS A 198 -14.65 16.14 -8.36
N PHE A 199 -15.33 15.31 -7.60
CA PHE A 199 -16.30 15.74 -6.59
C PHE A 199 -15.58 16.43 -5.43
N ILE A 200 -14.56 15.78 -4.85
CA ILE A 200 -13.77 16.31 -3.73
C ILE A 200 -13.09 17.64 -4.10
N ALA A 201 -12.51 17.74 -5.31
CA ALA A 201 -11.82 18.96 -5.75
C ALA A 201 -12.74 20.19 -5.95
N LYS A 202 -14.06 20.01 -5.86
CA LYS A 202 -15.06 21.09 -5.96
C LYS A 202 -15.63 21.54 -4.60
N LEU A 203 -15.32 20.81 -3.52
CA LEU A 203 -15.68 21.18 -2.16
C LEU A 203 -14.74 22.29 -1.66
#